data_AF-A0A3P1CNC5-F1
#
_entry.id   AF-A0A3P1CNC5-F1
#
_cell.length_a   1.000
_cell.length_b   1.000
_cell.length_c   1.000
_cell.angle_alpha   90.00
_cell.angle_beta   90.00
_cell.angle_gamma   90.00
#
_symmetry.space_group_name_H-M   'P 1'
#
loop_
_entity.id
_entity.type
_entity.pdbx_description
1 polymer ?
#
loop_
_entity_poly.entity_id
_entity_poly.type
_entity_poly.pdbx_seq_one_letter_code
_entity_poly.pdbx_strand_id
1 'polypeptide(L)'
;MLSLDEFKNEWKAPVSESMYYDQASLFAITKAKSARQVNRAIQYFWASMIYQIIVYAMLSHLLIRYGDRPEVKWACLTGLLLYLPFTFVLLRQFRRVALASPGRATRGFSIQACIQQQYISLRSFYRFKRIYEYGLIPLSTALGVWLLFRVYVPGGVAQHWTGAITTYLLALLACGWAIHRENRTHFEQPLHHLSSVLEEFNQ
;
A
#
# COMPACT_ATOMS: atom_id res chain seq x y z
N MET A 1 -25.98 26.08 16.44
CA MET A 1 -25.50 25.90 15.05
C MET A 1 -24.39 26.91 14.87
N LEU A 2 -23.13 26.47 14.88
CA LEU A 2 -21.97 27.33 14.60
C LEU A 2 -22.02 27.77 13.13
N SER A 3 -21.76 29.06 12.89
CA SER A 3 -21.67 29.60 11.53
C SER A 3 -20.41 29.07 10.82
N LEU A 4 -20.47 28.93 9.49
CA LEU A 4 -19.35 28.44 8.67
C LEU A 4 -18.05 29.26 8.90
N ASP A 5 -18.21 30.54 9.21
CA ASP A 5 -17.12 31.49 9.43
C ASP A 5 -16.48 31.32 10.82
N GLU A 6 -17.26 30.98 11.86
CA GLU A 6 -16.72 30.60 13.17
C GLU A 6 -15.87 29.32 13.07
N PHE A 7 -16.34 28.34 12.28
CA PHE A 7 -15.63 27.08 12.07
C PHE A 7 -14.31 27.26 11.30
N LYS A 8 -14.26 28.20 10.35
CA LYS A 8 -13.03 28.59 9.62
C LYS A 8 -12.01 29.31 10.49
N ASN A 9 -12.46 30.12 11.44
CA ASN A 9 -11.57 30.78 12.39
C ASN A 9 -11.00 29.79 13.41
N GLU A 10 -11.79 28.81 13.85
CA GLU A 10 -11.32 27.73 14.73
C GLU A 10 -10.37 26.74 14.04
N TRP A 11 -10.50 26.53 12.73
CA TRP A 11 -9.62 25.69 11.91
C TRP A 11 -8.15 26.12 11.95
N LYS A 12 -7.89 27.44 12.07
CA LYS A 12 -6.56 28.05 12.05
C LYS A 12 -5.97 28.29 13.44
N ALA A 13 -6.78 28.24 14.51
CA ALA A 13 -6.35 28.58 15.86
C ALA A 13 -5.73 27.38 16.62
N PRO A 14 -4.72 27.59 17.49
CA PRO A 14 -4.29 26.59 18.45
C PRO A 14 -5.38 26.37 19.52
N VAL A 15 -5.61 25.11 19.89
CA VAL A 15 -6.73 24.66 20.73
C VAL A 15 -6.79 25.41 22.07
N SER A 16 -7.90 26.10 22.35
CA SER A 16 -8.16 26.80 23.63
C SER A 16 -9.24 26.07 24.45
N GLU A 17 -9.12 26.13 25.78
CA GLU A 17 -9.76 25.23 26.75
C GLU A 17 -11.30 25.37 26.92
N SER A 18 -11.94 26.39 26.35
CA SER A 18 -13.33 26.74 26.67
C SER A 18 -14.44 26.00 25.89
N MET A 19 -14.12 25.06 24.99
CA MET A 19 -15.09 24.35 24.12
C MET A 19 -15.10 22.81 24.28
N TYR A 20 -14.86 22.33 25.50
CA TYR A 20 -14.59 20.90 25.79
C TYR A 20 -15.72 19.91 25.39
N TYR A 21 -16.98 20.36 25.27
CA TYR A 21 -18.13 19.45 25.10
C TYR A 21 -18.47 19.13 23.63
N ASP A 22 -18.35 20.09 22.71
CA ASP A 22 -18.61 19.88 21.27
C ASP A 22 -17.35 19.43 20.50
N GLN A 23 -16.16 19.73 21.04
CA GLN A 23 -14.92 19.15 20.53
C GLN A 23 -14.76 17.67 20.88
N ALA A 24 -15.30 17.17 22.00
CA ALA A 24 -15.21 15.75 22.33
C ALA A 24 -15.99 14.87 21.33
N SER A 25 -17.13 15.35 20.82
CA SER A 25 -17.91 14.66 19.79
C SER A 25 -17.23 14.74 18.41
N LEU A 26 -16.69 15.90 18.03
CA LEU A 26 -15.89 16.09 16.81
C LEU A 26 -14.57 15.29 16.84
N PHE A 27 -13.92 15.22 18.00
CA PHE A 27 -12.74 14.40 18.26
C PHE A 27 -13.10 12.91 18.24
N ALA A 28 -14.26 12.51 18.77
CA ALA A 28 -14.74 11.14 18.68
C ALA A 28 -15.06 10.74 17.22
N ILE A 29 -15.65 11.63 16.42
CA ILE A 29 -15.94 11.39 15.00
C ILE A 29 -14.65 11.32 14.18
N THR A 30 -13.70 12.23 14.40
CA THR A 30 -12.40 12.22 13.72
C THR A 30 -11.54 11.04 14.18
N LYS A 31 -11.57 10.65 15.46
CA LYS A 31 -10.93 9.44 15.99
C LYS A 31 -11.58 8.16 15.44
N ALA A 32 -12.90 8.12 15.29
CA ALA A 32 -13.60 6.98 14.69
C ALA A 32 -13.29 6.85 13.18
N LYS A 33 -13.24 7.98 12.45
CA LYS A 33 -12.84 8.01 11.04
C LYS A 33 -11.36 7.66 10.86
N SER A 34 -10.47 8.18 11.71
CA SER A 34 -9.03 7.86 11.67
C SER A 34 -8.78 6.40 12.05
N ALA A 35 -9.48 5.87 13.06
CA ALA A 35 -9.41 4.45 13.43
C ALA A 35 -9.90 3.55 12.29
N ARG A 36 -10.96 3.92 11.56
CA ARG A 36 -11.40 3.19 10.36
C ARG A 36 -10.36 3.21 9.25
N GLN A 37 -9.72 4.35 8.99
CA GLN A 37 -8.66 4.47 8.00
C GLN A 37 -7.40 3.67 8.40
N VAL A 38 -7.00 3.74 9.68
CA VAL A 38 -5.90 2.94 10.23
C VAL A 38 -6.21 1.45 10.15
N ASN A 39 -7.42 1.01 10.50
CA ASN A 39 -7.80 -0.39 10.44
C ASN A 39 -7.81 -0.93 9.00
N ARG A 40 -8.30 -0.13 8.03
CA ARG A 40 -8.17 -0.48 6.61
C ARG A 40 -6.71 -0.59 6.19
N ALA A 41 -5.87 0.39 6.54
CA ALA A 41 -4.43 0.34 6.23
C ALA A 41 -3.75 -0.90 6.85
N ILE A 42 -4.14 -1.30 8.07
CA ILE A 42 -3.66 -2.51 8.74
C ILE A 42 -4.13 -3.77 8.00
N GLN A 43 -5.39 -3.85 7.57
CA GLN A 43 -5.89 -4.98 6.78
C GLN A 43 -5.13 -5.12 5.45
N TYR A 44 -4.87 -4.02 4.74
CA TYR A 44 -4.03 -4.01 3.54
C TYR A 44 -2.62 -4.49 3.82
N PHE A 45 -2.03 -4.01 4.91
CA PHE A 45 -0.71 -4.45 5.35
C PHE A 45 -0.68 -5.96 5.57
N TRP A 46 -1.64 -6.52 6.31
CA TRP A 46 -1.72 -7.96 6.55
C TRP A 46 -1.90 -8.76 5.27
N ALA A 47 -2.79 -8.34 4.37
CA ALA A 47 -2.97 -8.99 3.08
C ALA A 47 -1.66 -9.02 2.27
N SER A 48 -0.97 -7.89 2.19
CA SER A 48 0.31 -7.81 1.48
C SER A 48 1.43 -8.59 2.18
N MET A 49 1.45 -8.65 3.51
CA MET A 49 2.44 -9.40 4.26
C MET A 49 2.24 -10.91 4.09
N ILE A 50 0.98 -11.38 4.13
CA ILE A 50 0.64 -12.78 3.84
C ILE A 50 1.08 -13.15 2.42
N TYR A 51 0.81 -12.29 1.44
CA TYR A 51 1.26 -12.51 0.06
C TYR A 51 2.78 -12.65 -0.03
N GLN A 52 3.54 -11.79 0.65
CA GLN A 52 5.00 -11.90 0.69
C GLN A 52 5.47 -13.22 1.33
N ILE A 53 4.84 -13.64 2.44
CA ILE A 53 5.17 -14.92 3.09
C ILE A 53 4.95 -16.08 2.11
N ILE A 54 3.84 -16.07 1.36
CA ILE A 54 3.55 -17.09 0.35
C ILE A 54 4.62 -17.09 -0.75
N VAL A 55 4.99 -15.92 -1.27
CA VAL A 55 6.04 -15.80 -2.30
C VAL A 55 7.38 -16.33 -1.77
N TYR A 56 7.77 -15.92 -0.56
CA TYR A 56 9.01 -16.38 0.07
C TYR A 56 9.00 -17.88 0.36
N ALA A 57 7.89 -18.44 0.82
CA ALA A 57 7.73 -19.87 1.03
C ALA A 57 7.86 -20.63 -0.29
N MET A 58 7.22 -20.14 -1.37
CA MET A 58 7.29 -20.76 -2.69
C MET A 58 8.72 -20.74 -3.26
N LEU A 59 9.40 -19.59 -3.21
CA LEU A 59 10.78 -19.45 -3.68
C LEU A 59 11.75 -20.29 -2.84
N SER A 60 11.56 -20.35 -1.52
CA SER A 60 12.37 -21.19 -0.63
C SER A 60 12.16 -22.67 -0.92
N HIS A 61 10.91 -23.08 -1.16
CA HIS A 61 10.59 -24.46 -1.55
C HIS A 61 11.26 -24.84 -2.86
N LEU A 62 11.19 -23.99 -3.89
CA LEU A 62 11.86 -24.23 -5.17
C LEU A 62 13.39 -24.28 -5.02
N LEU A 63 13.97 -23.43 -4.17
CA LEU A 63 15.40 -23.41 -3.90
C LEU A 63 15.87 -24.68 -3.17
N ILE A 64 15.08 -25.22 -2.24
CA ILE A 64 15.38 -26.48 -1.55
C ILE A 64 15.20 -27.68 -2.49
N ARG A 65 14.10 -27.72 -3.25
CA ARG A 65 13.74 -28.88 -4.07
C ARG A 65 14.56 -28.98 -5.36
N TYR A 66 14.92 -27.85 -5.96
CA TYR A 66 15.61 -27.77 -7.26
C TYR A 66 16.95 -27.02 -7.15
N GLY A 67 17.52 -26.93 -5.94
CA GLY A 67 18.75 -26.18 -5.66
C GLY A 67 20.00 -26.67 -6.40
N ASP A 68 20.00 -27.92 -6.85
CA ASP A 68 21.08 -28.50 -7.67
C ASP A 68 21.14 -27.90 -9.08
N ARG A 69 20.04 -27.29 -9.56
CA ARG A 69 19.97 -26.64 -10.87
C ARG A 69 20.38 -25.17 -10.71
N PRO A 70 21.57 -24.75 -11.21
CA PRO A 70 22.10 -23.40 -10.94
C PRO A 70 21.18 -22.30 -11.48
N GLU A 71 20.55 -22.53 -12.63
CA GLU A 71 19.62 -21.56 -13.22
C GLU A 71 18.40 -21.30 -12.33
N VAL A 72 17.80 -22.35 -11.77
CA VAL A 72 16.62 -22.25 -10.88
C VAL A 72 17.04 -21.57 -9.57
N LYS A 73 18.21 -21.94 -9.04
CA LYS A 73 18.78 -21.32 -7.84
C LYS A 73 18.98 -19.81 -8.02
N TRP A 74 19.60 -19.38 -9.12
CA TRP A 74 19.81 -17.96 -9.39
C TRP A 74 18.50 -17.21 -9.59
N ALA A 75 17.55 -17.77 -10.35
CA ALA A 75 16.23 -17.16 -10.51
C ALA A 75 15.48 -17.01 -9.17
N CYS A 76 15.55 -18.02 -8.29
CA CYS A 76 14.96 -17.91 -6.95
C CYS A 76 15.63 -16.84 -6.10
N LEU A 77 16.97 -16.75 -6.11
CA LEU A 77 17.72 -15.71 -5.39
C LEU A 77 17.41 -14.31 -5.91
N THR A 78 17.35 -14.13 -7.23
CA THR A 78 16.93 -12.86 -7.85
C THR A 78 15.50 -12.51 -7.47
N GLY A 79 14.60 -13.49 -7.44
CA GLY A 79 13.24 -13.32 -6.94
C GLY A 79 13.21 -12.84 -5.49
N LEU A 80 13.96 -13.49 -4.58
CA LEU A 80 14.06 -13.07 -3.18
C LEU A 80 14.56 -11.63 -3.05
N LEU A 81 15.64 -11.29 -3.78
CA LEU A 81 16.23 -9.96 -3.77
C LEU A 81 15.27 -8.91 -4.33
N LEU A 82 14.50 -9.24 -5.35
CA LEU A 82 13.50 -8.37 -5.97
C LEU A 82 12.38 -7.99 -4.99
N TYR A 83 11.93 -8.92 -4.15
CA TYR A 83 10.87 -8.69 -3.18
C TYR A 83 11.34 -7.97 -1.90
N LEU A 84 12.63 -8.08 -1.55
CA LEU A 84 13.23 -7.49 -0.35
C LEU A 84 13.00 -5.97 -0.18
N PRO A 85 13.24 -5.10 -1.19
CA PRO A 85 12.98 -3.67 -1.06
C PRO A 85 11.50 -3.35 -0.83
N PHE A 86 10.59 -4.16 -1.40
CA PHE A 86 9.15 -4.00 -1.19
C PHE A 86 8.77 -4.34 0.25
N THR A 87 9.28 -5.44 0.80
CA THR A 87 9.14 -5.82 2.22
C THR A 87 9.62 -4.73 3.16
N PHE A 88 10.80 -4.18 2.88
CA PHE A 88 11.38 -3.12 3.70
C PHE A 88 10.50 -1.87 3.75
N VAL A 89 9.99 -1.42 2.60
CA VAL A 89 9.13 -0.23 2.56
C VAL A 89 7.78 -0.50 3.20
N LEU A 90 7.19 -1.67 2.97
CA LEU A 90 5.94 -2.08 3.59
C LEU A 90 6.05 -2.07 5.14
N LEU A 91 7.13 -2.62 5.68
CA LEU A 91 7.42 -2.59 7.12
C LEU A 91 7.66 -1.17 7.65
N ARG A 92 8.39 -0.33 6.90
CA ARG A 92 8.62 1.07 7.28
C ARG A 92 7.31 1.85 7.35
N GLN A 93 6.39 1.58 6.43
CA GLN A 93 5.07 2.20 6.40
C GLN A 93 4.19 1.73 7.54
N PHE A 94 4.16 0.42 7.78
CA PHE A 94 3.48 -0.14 8.93
C PHE A 94 3.97 0.49 10.23
N ARG A 95 5.29 0.61 10.40
CA ARG A 95 5.87 1.28 11.58
C ARG A 95 5.38 2.72 11.69
N ARG A 96 5.27 3.47 10.60
CA ARG A 96 4.72 4.84 10.61
C ARG A 96 3.24 4.87 11.01
N VAL A 97 2.41 4.00 10.43
CA VAL A 97 0.97 3.93 10.73
C VAL A 97 0.73 3.46 12.16
N ALA A 98 1.46 2.46 12.63
CA ALA A 98 1.38 1.96 14.00
C ALA A 98 1.82 3.02 15.03
N LEU A 99 2.86 3.81 14.72
CA LEU A 99 3.32 4.90 15.58
C LEU A 99 2.39 6.13 15.56
N ALA A 100 1.71 6.37 14.43
CA ALA A 100 0.71 7.45 14.27
C ALA A 100 -0.67 7.09 14.83
N SER A 101 -0.82 5.91 15.46
CA SER A 101 -2.06 5.48 16.09
C SER A 101 -2.55 6.51 17.12
N PRO A 102 -3.86 6.84 17.16
CA PRO A 102 -4.42 8.01 17.87
C PRO A 102 -4.26 8.01 19.40
N GLY A 103 -3.63 7.00 19.99
CA GLY A 103 -3.22 7.00 21.40
C GLY A 103 -2.00 7.89 21.70
N ARG A 104 -1.29 8.39 20.68
CA ARG A 104 -0.08 9.24 20.83
C ARG A 104 -0.19 10.63 20.19
N ALA A 105 -1.38 11.08 19.83
CA ALA A 105 -1.56 12.42 19.28
C ALA A 105 -1.13 13.47 20.32
N THR A 106 -0.01 14.12 20.05
CA THR A 106 0.57 15.19 20.87
C THR A 106 -0.39 16.36 20.94
N ARG A 107 -0.77 16.76 22.16
CA ARG A 107 -1.50 18.02 22.42
C ARG A 107 -0.73 19.17 21.75
N GLY A 108 -1.37 19.91 20.83
CA GLY A 108 -0.81 21.16 20.27
C GLY A 108 -0.76 21.30 18.75
N PHE A 109 -1.07 20.27 17.95
CA PHE A 109 -1.14 20.43 16.48
C PHE A 109 -2.52 20.92 16.03
N SER A 110 -2.57 21.92 15.14
CA SER A 110 -3.81 22.35 14.49
C SER A 110 -4.38 21.23 13.62
N ILE A 111 -5.71 21.16 13.51
CA ILE A 111 -6.43 20.14 12.73
C ILE A 111 -5.96 20.17 11.26
N GLN A 112 -5.70 21.37 10.73
CA GLN A 112 -5.16 21.58 9.39
C GLN A 112 -3.78 20.92 9.18
N ALA A 113 -2.85 21.10 10.13
CA ALA A 113 -1.51 20.50 10.04
C ALA A 113 -1.58 18.97 10.07
N CYS A 114 -2.52 18.40 10.84
CA CYS A 114 -2.74 16.96 10.88
C CYS A 114 -3.22 16.40 9.53
N ILE A 115 -4.19 17.07 8.89
CA ILE A 115 -4.74 16.66 7.59
C ILE A 115 -3.71 16.84 6.47
N GLN A 116 -2.95 17.94 6.48
CA GLN A 116 -1.91 18.20 5.49
C GLN A 116 -0.78 17.16 5.58
N GLN A 117 -0.40 16.75 6.79
CA GLN A 117 0.61 15.71 7.01
C GLN A 117 0.12 14.32 6.58
N GLN A 118 -1.17 14.02 6.78
CA GLN A 118 -1.78 12.80 6.25
C GLN A 118 -1.80 12.80 4.72
N TYR A 119 -2.16 13.93 4.07
CA TYR A 119 -2.16 14.06 2.61
C TYR A 119 -0.77 13.85 2.00
N ILE A 120 0.27 14.50 2.53
CA ILE A 120 1.66 14.36 2.06
C ILE A 120 2.15 12.91 2.22
N SER A 121 1.80 12.27 3.35
CA SER A 121 2.16 10.87 3.62
C SER A 121 1.47 9.90 2.65
N LEU A 122 0.18 10.10 2.37
CA LEU A 122 -0.57 9.29 1.40
C LEU A 122 -0.03 9.47 -0.03
N ARG A 123 0.23 10.72 -0.44
CA ARG A 123 0.69 11.04 -1.80
C ARG A 123 2.08 10.47 -2.07
N SER A 124 3.00 10.60 -1.11
CA SER A 124 4.35 10.01 -1.23
C SER A 124 4.31 8.48 -1.26
N PHE A 125 3.43 7.86 -0.48
CA PHE A 125 3.20 6.42 -0.56
C PHE A 125 2.65 6.00 -1.91
N TYR A 126 1.62 6.68 -2.42
CA TYR A 126 1.01 6.33 -3.70
C TYR A 126 2.00 6.41 -4.86
N ARG A 127 2.83 7.47 -4.92
CA ARG A 127 3.87 7.60 -5.96
C ARG A 127 4.88 6.46 -5.90
N PHE A 128 5.31 6.09 -4.69
CA PHE A 128 6.20 4.95 -4.48
C PHE A 128 5.52 3.63 -4.89
N LYS A 129 4.32 3.36 -4.37
CA LYS A 129 3.52 2.16 -4.66
C LYS A 129 3.36 1.98 -6.16
N ARG A 130 2.98 3.04 -6.88
CA ARG A 130 2.76 3.02 -8.34
C ARG A 130 4.03 2.63 -9.10
N ILE A 131 5.18 3.25 -8.82
CA ILE A 131 6.44 2.91 -9.49
C ILE A 131 6.82 1.45 -9.24
N TYR A 132 6.65 0.99 -7.99
CA TYR A 132 6.94 -0.39 -7.62
C TYR A 132 5.97 -1.37 -8.26
N GLU A 133 4.68 -1.10 -8.31
CA GLU A 133 3.70 -1.97 -8.98
C GLU A 133 4.02 -2.13 -10.47
N TYR A 134 4.22 -1.02 -11.19
CA TYR A 134 4.51 -1.08 -12.63
C TYR A 134 5.83 -1.78 -12.97
N GLY A 135 6.82 -1.79 -12.06
CA GLY A 135 8.09 -2.50 -12.29
C GLY A 135 8.07 -3.94 -11.75
N LEU A 136 7.55 -4.14 -10.54
CA LEU A 136 7.58 -5.40 -9.81
C LEU A 136 6.61 -6.42 -10.41
N ILE A 137 5.42 -6.00 -10.83
CA ILE A 137 4.44 -6.95 -11.38
C ILE A 137 4.98 -7.59 -12.66
N PRO A 138 5.40 -6.85 -13.71
CA PRO A 138 5.88 -7.49 -14.93
C PRO A 138 7.10 -8.36 -14.67
N LEU A 139 8.03 -7.89 -13.85
CA LEU A 139 9.25 -8.62 -13.55
C LEU A 139 8.97 -9.90 -12.74
N SER A 140 8.09 -9.82 -11.74
CA SER A 140 7.68 -10.99 -10.95
C SER A 140 6.87 -11.98 -11.79
N THR A 141 5.98 -11.50 -12.65
CA THR A 141 5.17 -12.36 -13.53
C THR A 141 6.08 -13.06 -14.55
N ALA A 142 7.08 -12.36 -15.09
CA ALA A 142 8.06 -12.95 -16.01
C ALA A 142 8.88 -14.04 -15.31
N LEU A 143 9.38 -13.74 -14.10
CA LEU A 143 10.15 -14.69 -13.30
C LEU A 143 9.31 -15.91 -12.90
N GLY A 144 8.05 -15.70 -12.52
CA GLY A 144 7.11 -16.77 -12.16
C GLY A 144 6.79 -17.69 -13.35
N VAL A 145 6.48 -17.13 -14.52
CA VAL A 145 6.23 -17.92 -15.74
C VAL A 145 7.48 -18.67 -16.17
N TRP A 146 8.65 -18.03 -16.13
CA TRP A 146 9.91 -18.69 -16.47
C TRP A 146 10.18 -19.87 -15.54
N LEU A 147 10.03 -19.71 -14.22
CA LEU A 147 10.17 -20.79 -13.25
C LEU A 147 9.15 -21.91 -13.49
N LEU A 148 7.89 -21.57 -13.74
CA LEU A 148 6.82 -22.53 -14.00
C LEU A 148 7.17 -23.41 -15.20
N PHE A 149 7.54 -22.80 -16.33
CA PHE A 149 7.89 -23.54 -17.53
C PHE A 149 9.18 -24.34 -17.35
N ARG A 150 10.18 -23.81 -16.64
CA ARG A 150 11.44 -24.52 -16.43
C ARG A 150 11.30 -25.74 -15.51
N VAL A 151 10.41 -25.66 -14.53
CA VAL A 151 10.24 -26.71 -13.51
C VAL A 151 9.19 -27.74 -13.91
N TYR A 152 8.06 -27.31 -14.50
CA TYR A 152 6.90 -28.16 -14.73
C TYR A 152 6.66 -28.53 -16.19
N VAL A 153 7.26 -27.83 -17.15
CA VAL A 153 7.07 -28.10 -18.59
C VAL A 153 8.35 -28.69 -19.20
N PRO A 154 8.32 -29.92 -19.74
CA PRO A 154 9.48 -30.48 -20.44
C PRO A 154 9.86 -29.59 -21.63
N GLY A 155 11.15 -29.30 -21.82
CA GLY A 155 11.64 -28.38 -22.85
C GLY A 155 11.60 -26.88 -22.47
N GLY A 156 10.84 -26.52 -21.44
CA GLY A 156 10.77 -25.15 -20.90
C GLY A 156 10.32 -24.08 -21.89
N VAL A 157 10.68 -22.83 -21.61
CA VAL A 157 10.28 -21.66 -22.42
C VAL A 157 10.82 -21.73 -23.84
N ALA A 158 12.01 -22.29 -24.05
CA ALA A 158 12.65 -22.36 -25.36
C ALA A 158 11.83 -23.19 -26.37
N GLN A 159 11.18 -24.27 -25.91
CA GLN A 159 10.39 -25.15 -26.76
C GLN A 159 8.91 -24.74 -26.83
N HIS A 160 8.39 -24.11 -25.79
CA HIS A 160 6.98 -23.70 -25.68
C HIS A 160 6.81 -22.18 -25.50
N TRP A 161 7.46 -21.40 -26.37
CA TRP A 161 7.47 -19.94 -26.30
C TRP A 161 6.07 -19.32 -26.39
N THR A 162 5.18 -19.87 -27.23
CA THR A 162 3.80 -19.39 -27.37
C THR A 162 3.03 -19.55 -26.05
N GLY A 163 3.12 -20.72 -25.41
CA GLY A 163 2.48 -21.00 -24.13
C GLY A 163 3.02 -20.11 -23.00
N ALA A 164 4.32 -19.83 -22.99
CA ALA A 164 4.92 -18.94 -22.01
C ALA A 164 4.41 -17.50 -22.17
N ILE A 165 4.35 -17.00 -23.41
CA ILE A 165 3.85 -15.64 -23.70
C ILE A 165 2.35 -15.51 -23.34
N THR A 166 1.52 -16.48 -23.72
CA THR A 166 0.08 -16.41 -23.39
C THR A 166 -0.14 -16.43 -21.88
N THR A 167 0.55 -17.32 -21.15
CA THR A 167 0.49 -17.37 -19.68
C THR A 167 0.96 -16.05 -19.06
N TYR A 168 2.06 -15.48 -19.57
CA TYR A 168 2.58 -14.19 -19.09
C TYR A 168 1.58 -13.05 -19.30
N LEU A 169 0.99 -12.95 -20.49
CA LEU A 169 0.01 -11.90 -20.80
C LEU A 169 -1.27 -12.05 -19.97
N LEU A 170 -1.79 -13.27 -19.81
CA LEU A 170 -2.96 -13.53 -18.97
C LEU A 170 -2.70 -13.16 -17.51
N ALA A 171 -1.54 -13.54 -16.98
CA ALA A 171 -1.15 -13.20 -15.62
C ALA A 171 -0.97 -11.68 -15.44
N LEU A 172 -0.34 -11.00 -16.40
CA LEU A 172 -0.21 -9.54 -16.40
C LEU A 172 -1.57 -8.84 -16.41
N LEU A 173 -2.49 -9.28 -17.26
CA LEU A 173 -3.84 -8.69 -17.34
C LEU A 173 -4.61 -8.92 -16.04
N ALA A 174 -4.53 -10.11 -15.46
CA ALA A 174 -5.19 -10.43 -14.19
C ALA A 174 -4.64 -9.58 -13.04
N CYS A 175 -3.31 -9.52 -12.87
CA CYS A 175 -2.66 -8.71 -11.85
C CYS A 175 -2.89 -7.21 -12.09
N GLY A 176 -2.78 -6.76 -13.34
CA GLY A 176 -2.98 -5.37 -13.73
C GLY A 176 -4.40 -4.88 -13.47
N TRP A 177 -5.41 -5.69 -13.78
CA TRP A 177 -6.80 -5.35 -13.46
C TRP A 177 -7.01 -5.29 -11.94
N ALA A 178 -6.59 -6.32 -11.20
CA ALA A 178 -6.74 -6.34 -9.75
C ALA A 178 -6.17 -5.08 -9.09
N ILE A 179 -4.98 -4.67 -9.52
CA ILE A 179 -4.27 -3.50 -8.99
C ILE A 179 -4.91 -2.19 -9.46
N HIS A 180 -5.39 -2.12 -10.70
CA HIS A 180 -6.14 -0.96 -11.17
C HIS A 180 -7.40 -0.73 -10.33
N ARG A 181 -8.17 -1.79 -10.06
CA ARG A 181 -9.38 -1.72 -9.22
C ARG A 181 -9.05 -1.33 -7.79
N GLU A 182 -7.98 -1.88 -7.23
CA GLU A 182 -7.53 -1.56 -5.88
C GLU A 182 -7.08 -0.10 -5.77
N ASN A 183 -6.28 0.38 -6.72
CA ASN A 183 -5.78 1.75 -6.75
C ASN A 183 -6.91 2.78 -6.83
N ARG A 184 -7.94 2.50 -7.63
CA ARG A 184 -9.11 3.38 -7.73
C ARG A 184 -9.89 3.46 -6.40
N THR A 185 -10.09 2.31 -5.74
CA THR A 185 -10.96 2.23 -4.55
C THR A 185 -10.26 2.70 -3.28
N HIS A 186 -8.96 2.43 -3.14
CA HIS A 186 -8.24 2.64 -1.88
C HIS A 186 -7.29 3.83 -1.90
N PHE A 187 -7.03 4.43 -3.05
CA PHE A 187 -6.09 5.55 -3.16
C PHE A 187 -6.69 6.77 -3.85
N GLU A 188 -7.26 6.62 -5.05
CA GLU A 188 -7.82 7.77 -5.79
C GLU A 188 -9.02 8.38 -5.07
N GLN A 189 -9.99 7.56 -4.65
CA GLN A 189 -11.18 8.05 -3.95
C GLN A 189 -10.84 8.77 -2.62
N PRO A 190 -9.99 8.23 -1.72
CA PRO A 190 -9.60 8.95 -0.51
C PRO A 190 -8.81 10.23 -0.77
N LEU A 191 -7.91 10.24 -1.75
CA LEU A 191 -7.15 11.44 -2.11
C LEU A 191 -8.06 12.56 -2.62
N HIS A 192 -9.04 12.22 -3.45
CA HIS A 192 -10.02 13.18 -3.97
C HIS A 192 -10.97 13.71 -2.88
N HIS A 193 -11.31 12.87 -1.90
CA HIS A 193 -12.11 13.30 -0.75
C HIS A 193 -11.32 14.20 0.21
N LEU A 194 -10.02 13.93 0.41
CA LEU A 194 -9.14 14.79 1.20
C LEU A 194 -8.85 16.13 0.51
N SER A 195 -8.69 16.14 -0.82
CA SER A 195 -8.46 17.38 -1.57
C SER A 195 -9.69 18.29 -1.58
N SER A 196 -10.88 17.72 -1.77
CA SER A 196 -12.15 18.48 -1.73
C SER A 196 -12.39 19.12 -0.37
N VAL A 197 -12.16 18.39 0.73
CA VAL A 197 -12.23 18.97 2.08
C VAL A 197 -11.20 20.10 2.23
N LEU A 198 -9.94 19.90 1.82
CA LEU A 198 -8.92 20.96 1.91
C LEU A 198 -9.25 22.20 1.06
N GLU A 199 -9.90 22.04 -0.10
CA GLU A 199 -10.35 23.14 -0.95
C GLU A 199 -11.55 23.90 -0.34
N GLU A 200 -12.55 23.18 0.19
CA GLU A 200 -13.71 23.78 0.88
C GLU A 200 -13.32 24.63 2.09
N PHE A 201 -12.21 24.30 2.76
CA PHE A 201 -11.71 25.02 3.93
C PHE A 201 -10.65 26.10 3.61
N ASN A 202 -10.14 26.16 2.37
CA ASN A 202 -9.17 27.18 1.93
C ASN A 202 -9.82 28.35 1.18
N GLN A 203 -10.97 28.14 0.54
CA GLN A 203 -11.91 29.22 0.21
C GLN A 203 -12.55 29.75 1.49
#